data_AF-A0A819MJW0-F1
#
_entry.id   AF-A0A819MJW0-F1
#
_cell.length_a   1.000
_cell.length_b   1.000
_cell.length_c   1.000
_cell.angle_alpha   90.00
_cell.angle_beta   90.00
_cell.angle_gamma   90.00
#
_symmetry.space_group_name_H-M   'P 1'
#
loop_
_entity.id
_entity.type
_entity.pdbx_description
1 polymer ?
#
loop_
_entity_poly.entity_id
_entity_poly.type
_entity_poly.pdbx_seq_one_letter_code
_entity_poly.pdbx_strand_id
1 'polypeptide(L)'
;MIWSNRDNYVGHWIDSKMHGLGTMRYADRRIYTGGWLNGRKSGPGIMSWSNGTKCDADWIDDDAVCNAICFPQCSNGGKCTGPNSCTCTSSWTGPRCETHFPQFASEINYLSIKMHFLQNFHS
;
A
#
# COMPACT_ATOMS: atom_id res chain seq x y z
N MET A 1 7.53 -23.67 -11.88
CA MET A 1 7.36 -24.81 -10.96
C MET A 1 6.10 -24.57 -10.14
N ILE A 2 5.29 -25.60 -9.89
CA ILE A 2 4.14 -25.55 -8.97
C ILE A 2 4.42 -26.58 -7.87
N TRP A 3 4.27 -26.20 -6.61
CA TRP A 3 4.48 -27.08 -5.46
C TRP A 3 3.15 -27.67 -4.96
N SER A 4 3.23 -28.74 -4.18
CA SER A 4 2.06 -29.43 -3.60
C SER A 4 1.20 -28.52 -2.73
N ASN A 5 1.79 -27.49 -2.12
CA ASN A 5 1.08 -26.47 -1.34
C ASN A 5 0.35 -25.42 -2.20
N ARG A 6 0.40 -25.52 -3.54
CA ARG A 6 -0.14 -24.57 -4.53
C ARG A 6 0.67 -23.28 -4.70
N ASP A 7 1.83 -23.16 -4.06
CA ASP A 7 2.79 -22.13 -4.45
C ASP A 7 3.23 -22.38 -5.89
N ASN A 8 3.57 -21.31 -6.61
CA ASN A 8 4.14 -21.43 -7.93
C ASN A 8 5.12 -20.33 -8.24
N TYR A 9 6.14 -20.69 -9.00
CA TYR A 9 7.20 -19.79 -9.43
C TYR A 9 7.36 -19.83 -10.94
N VAL A 10 7.45 -18.65 -11.53
CA VAL A 10 7.77 -18.42 -12.93
C VAL A 10 8.99 -17.52 -12.98
N GLY A 11 10.10 -18.02 -13.51
CA GLY A 11 11.38 -17.31 -13.55
C GLY A 11 12.53 -18.25 -13.86
N HIS A 12 13.76 -17.76 -13.72
CA HIS A 12 14.95 -18.53 -14.02
C HIS A 12 15.36 -19.45 -12.86
N TRP A 13 16.09 -20.50 -13.22
CA TRP A 13 16.57 -21.53 -12.30
C TRP A 13 18.05 -21.81 -12.57
N ILE A 14 18.83 -21.95 -11.51
CA ILE A 14 20.22 -22.43 -11.54
C ILE A 14 20.37 -23.43 -10.40
N ASP A 15 20.93 -24.62 -10.68
CA ASP A 15 21.14 -25.69 -9.70
C ASP A 15 19.89 -26.03 -8.87
N SER A 16 18.73 -26.12 -9.56
CA SER A 16 17.42 -26.36 -8.95
C SER A 16 16.96 -25.30 -7.93
N LYS A 17 17.60 -24.12 -7.94
CA LYS A 17 17.23 -22.98 -7.11
C LYS A 17 16.72 -21.83 -7.99
N MET A 18 15.75 -21.07 -7.47
CA MET A 18 15.27 -19.86 -8.12
C MET A 18 16.40 -18.85 -8.23
N HIS A 19 16.54 -18.23 -9.40
CA HIS A 19 17.64 -17.32 -9.70
C HIS A 19 17.18 -16.25 -10.69
N GLY A 20 17.85 -15.10 -10.72
CA GLY A 20 17.53 -14.00 -11.63
C GLY A 20 16.13 -13.42 -11.40
N LEU A 21 15.50 -12.89 -12.44
CA LEU A 21 14.16 -12.33 -12.32
C LEU A 21 13.10 -13.42 -12.28
N GLY A 22 12.12 -13.26 -11.39
CA GLY A 22 11.01 -14.19 -11.30
C GLY A 22 9.83 -13.68 -10.48
N THR A 23 8.70 -14.34 -10.67
CA THR A 23 7.47 -14.12 -9.93
C THR A 23 7.12 -15.37 -9.12
N MET A 24 7.05 -15.22 -7.80
CA MET A 24 6.48 -16.20 -6.89
C MET A 24 5.05 -15.82 -6.56
N ARG A 25 4.12 -16.76 -6.71
CA ARG A 25 2.74 -16.66 -6.27
C ARG A 25 2.54 -17.68 -5.16
N TYR A 26 2.29 -17.18 -3.97
CA TYR A 26 2.07 -18.00 -2.79
C TYR A 26 0.60 -18.42 -2.71
N ALA A 27 0.34 -19.57 -2.10
CA ALA A 27 -1.00 -20.12 -1.91
C ALA A 27 -1.90 -19.22 -1.05
N ASP A 28 -1.30 -18.42 -0.16
CA ASP A 28 -1.98 -17.40 0.66
C ASP A 28 -2.33 -16.12 -0.12
N ARG A 29 -2.14 -16.12 -1.45
CA ARG A 29 -2.37 -15.03 -2.38
C ARG A 29 -1.39 -13.86 -2.26
N ARG A 30 -0.27 -14.01 -1.55
CA ARG A 30 0.87 -13.10 -1.71
C ARG A 30 1.53 -13.31 -3.07
N ILE A 31 2.11 -12.25 -3.60
CA ILE A 31 2.85 -12.29 -4.87
C ILE A 31 4.14 -11.51 -4.67
N TYR A 32 5.28 -12.11 -5.03
CA TYR A 32 6.55 -11.41 -5.14
C TYR A 32 6.98 -11.41 -6.60
N THR A 33 7.33 -10.24 -7.13
CA THR A 33 7.97 -10.09 -8.45
C THR A 33 9.26 -9.32 -8.25
N GLY A 34 10.40 -9.95 -8.55
CA GLY A 34 11.71 -9.34 -8.33
C GLY A 34 12.86 -10.29 -8.58
N GLY A 35 14.03 -9.93 -8.06
CA GLY A 35 15.24 -10.73 -8.17
C GLY A 35 15.28 -11.91 -7.18
N TRP A 36 15.97 -12.95 -7.60
CA TRP A 36 16.20 -14.17 -6.86
C TRP A 36 17.68 -14.56 -6.94
N LEU A 37 18.25 -14.97 -5.82
CA LEU A 37 19.61 -15.48 -5.74
C LEU A 37 19.61 -16.71 -4.83
N ASN A 38 20.04 -17.86 -5.37
CA ASN A 38 20.14 -19.10 -4.62
C ASN A 38 18.86 -19.52 -3.88
N GLY A 39 17.69 -19.27 -4.49
CA GLY A 39 16.39 -19.62 -3.92
C GLY A 39 15.79 -18.58 -2.99
N ARG A 40 16.43 -17.43 -2.81
CA ARG A 40 16.01 -16.37 -1.90
C ARG A 40 15.78 -15.06 -2.65
N LYS A 41 14.84 -14.23 -2.18
CA LYS A 41 14.58 -12.91 -2.76
C LYS A 41 15.81 -12.02 -2.58
N SER A 42 16.25 -11.40 -3.66
CA SER A 42 17.47 -10.59 -3.67
C SER A 42 17.41 -9.49 -4.73
N GLY A 43 17.85 -8.29 -4.37
CA GLY A 43 17.76 -7.11 -5.23
C GLY A 43 16.35 -6.48 -5.24
N PRO A 44 16.10 -5.56 -6.19
CA PRO A 44 14.82 -4.87 -6.29
C PRO A 44 13.65 -5.83 -6.50
N GLY A 45 12.53 -5.59 -5.81
CA GLY A 45 11.33 -6.39 -5.98
C GLY A 45 10.10 -5.84 -5.28
N ILE A 46 8.94 -6.17 -5.85
CA ILE A 46 7.63 -5.79 -5.32
C ILE A 46 6.98 -7.00 -4.67
N MET A 47 6.62 -6.87 -3.39
CA MET A 47 5.72 -7.80 -2.70
C MET A 47 4.30 -7.22 -2.70
N SER A 48 3.31 -8.05 -3.00
CA SER A 48 1.88 -7.72 -2.96
C SER A 48 1.15 -8.70 -2.05
N TRP A 49 0.20 -8.21 -1.28
CA TRP A 49 -0.65 -9.00 -0.39
C TRP A 49 -2.11 -9.01 -0.87
N SER A 50 -2.88 -9.97 -0.38
CA SER A 50 -4.28 -10.18 -0.73
C SER A 50 -5.20 -8.99 -0.40
N ASN A 51 -4.82 -8.15 0.58
CA ASN A 51 -5.53 -6.93 0.95
C ASN A 51 -5.18 -5.73 0.04
N GLY A 52 -4.39 -5.93 -1.02
CA GLY A 52 -3.97 -4.88 -1.94
C GLY A 52 -2.75 -4.08 -1.50
N THR A 53 -2.19 -4.35 -0.30
CA THR A 53 -0.91 -3.75 0.11
C THR A 53 0.16 -4.12 -0.91
N LYS A 54 1.00 -3.15 -1.26
CA LYS A 54 2.19 -3.37 -2.07
C LYS A 54 3.39 -2.76 -1.39
N CYS A 55 4.52 -3.40 -1.58
CA CYS A 55 5.79 -3.07 -0.95
C CYS A 55 6.86 -3.06 -2.01
N ASP A 56 7.45 -1.89 -2.25
CA ASP A 56 8.66 -1.75 -3.04
C ASP A 56 9.86 -1.77 -2.11
N ALA A 57 10.80 -2.67 -2.35
CA ALA A 57 11.98 -2.79 -1.53
C ALA A 57 13.17 -3.36 -2.31
N ASP A 58 14.36 -3.09 -1.80
CA ASP A 58 15.59 -3.80 -2.15
C ASP A 58 15.78 -4.97 -1.17
N TRP A 59 15.74 -6.20 -1.67
CA TRP A 59 15.70 -7.41 -0.86
C TRP A 59 17.11 -7.97 -0.65
N ILE A 60 17.41 -8.39 0.58
CA ILE A 60 18.67 -9.01 0.95
C ILE A 60 18.36 -10.28 1.72
N ASP A 61 18.58 -11.44 1.08
CA ASP A 61 18.39 -12.76 1.70
C ASP A 61 16.99 -12.96 2.32
N ASP A 62 15.95 -12.58 1.58
CA ASP A 62 14.54 -12.57 2.00
C ASP A 62 14.09 -11.47 2.99
N ASP A 63 15.01 -10.65 3.49
CA ASP A 63 14.72 -9.49 4.34
C ASP A 63 14.73 -8.17 3.55
N ALA A 64 13.90 -7.21 3.95
CA ALA A 64 13.83 -5.89 3.30
C ALA A 64 13.09 -4.85 4.15
N VAL A 65 13.51 -3.58 4.03
CA VAL A 65 12.72 -2.45 4.53
C VAL A 65 11.66 -2.07 3.51
N CYS A 66 10.40 -2.13 3.93
CA CYS A 66 9.28 -1.97 3.04
C CYS A 66 8.89 -0.51 2.79
N ASN A 67 8.89 -0.08 1.52
CA ASN A 67 8.26 1.17 1.12
C ASN A 67 6.85 0.87 0.59
N ALA A 68 5.82 1.29 1.34
CA ALA A 68 4.44 1.07 0.97
C ALA A 68 4.08 1.80 -0.33
N ILE A 69 3.41 1.11 -1.25
CA ILE A 69 2.87 1.68 -2.49
C ILE A 69 1.35 1.75 -2.37
N CYS A 70 0.80 2.95 -2.55
CA CYS A 70 -0.65 3.19 -2.60
C CYS A 70 -1.10 3.22 -4.06
N PHE A 71 -2.19 2.51 -4.37
CA PHE A 71 -2.84 2.59 -5.69
C PHE A 71 -4.36 2.77 -5.54
N PRO A 72 -4.89 3.95 -5.86
CA PRO A 72 -4.20 5.03 -6.55
C PRO A 72 -3.34 5.88 -5.58
N GLN A 73 -2.34 6.60 -6.09
CA GLN A 73 -1.33 7.28 -5.25
C GLN A 73 -1.95 8.31 -4.29
N CYS A 74 -1.28 8.56 -3.16
CA CYS A 74 -1.63 9.65 -2.27
C CYS A 74 -1.48 10.99 -3.00
N SER A 75 -2.48 11.86 -2.87
CA SER A 75 -2.52 13.20 -3.45
C SER A 75 -1.82 14.23 -2.54
N ASN A 76 -1.49 15.39 -3.10
CA ASN A 76 -1.08 16.60 -2.37
C ASN A 76 0.04 16.40 -1.32
N GLY A 77 1.03 15.56 -1.65
CA GLY A 77 2.18 15.30 -0.80
C GLY A 77 1.91 14.32 0.36
N GLY A 78 0.77 13.63 0.36
CA GLY A 78 0.50 12.54 1.31
C GLY A 78 1.51 11.40 1.17
N LYS A 79 1.87 10.77 2.29
CA LYS A 79 2.78 9.62 2.33
C LYS A 79 1.98 8.33 2.52
N CYS A 80 2.24 7.33 1.71
CA CYS A 80 1.62 6.01 1.87
C CYS A 80 2.20 5.32 3.10
N THR A 81 1.35 4.94 4.05
CA THR A 81 1.73 4.26 5.30
C THR A 81 1.10 2.88 5.46
N GLY A 82 0.22 2.48 4.54
CA GLY A 82 -0.38 1.16 4.51
C GLY A 82 -1.16 0.91 3.21
N PRO A 83 -1.88 -0.23 3.10
CA PRO A 83 -2.74 -0.52 1.95
C PRO A 83 -3.75 0.60 1.70
N ASN A 84 -3.50 1.42 0.68
CA ASN A 84 -4.32 2.58 0.32
C ASN A 84 -4.62 3.51 1.50
N SER A 85 -3.72 3.56 2.47
CA SER A 85 -3.80 4.41 3.65
C SER A 85 -2.71 5.48 3.54
N CYS A 86 -3.14 6.73 3.43
CA CYS A 86 -2.25 7.87 3.31
C CYS A 86 -2.22 8.67 4.62
N THR A 87 -1.02 9.07 5.04
CA THR A 87 -0.84 10.12 6.04
C THR A 87 -0.71 11.45 5.31
N CYS A 88 -1.61 12.38 5.62
CA CYS A 88 -1.74 13.64 4.90
C CYS A 88 -0.88 14.75 5.49
N THR A 89 -0.50 15.70 4.63
CA THR A 89 0.04 16.98 5.07
C THR A 89 -1.06 17.77 5.80
N SER A 90 -0.67 18.76 6.60
CA SER A 90 -1.53 19.38 7.62
C SER A 90 -2.74 20.18 7.08
N SER A 91 -2.86 20.35 5.76
CA SER A 91 -3.99 21.01 5.08
C SER A 91 -4.84 20.04 4.23
N TRP A 92 -4.62 18.74 4.35
CA TRP A 92 -5.32 17.74 3.54
C TRP A 92 -5.87 16.61 4.39
N THR A 93 -6.98 16.05 3.95
CA THR A 93 -7.70 14.92 4.56
C THR A 93 -8.30 14.01 3.50
N GLY A 94 -8.92 12.93 3.94
CA GLY A 94 -9.44 11.86 3.10
C GLY A 94 -8.46 10.70 2.98
N PRO A 95 -8.94 9.53 2.49
CA PRO A 95 -8.16 8.30 2.40
C PRO A 95 -6.92 8.45 1.52
N ARG A 96 -6.92 9.43 0.61
CA ARG A 96 -5.82 9.72 -0.32
C ARG A 96 -5.33 11.16 -0.23
N CYS A 97 -5.68 11.92 0.79
CA CYS A 97 -5.32 13.34 0.93
C CYS A 97 -5.84 14.20 -0.23
N GLU A 98 -7.00 13.84 -0.75
CA GLU A 98 -7.67 14.50 -1.88
C GLU A 98 -8.50 15.72 -1.47
N THR A 99 -8.87 15.81 -0.19
CA THR A 99 -9.75 16.86 0.32
C THR A 99 -8.94 17.92 1.07
N HIS A 100 -9.01 19.17 0.64
CA HIS A 100 -8.35 20.27 1.35
C HIS A 100 -9.10 20.56 2.65
N PHE A 101 -8.42 20.42 3.79
CA PHE A 101 -8.94 20.79 5.10
C PHE A 101 -8.34 22.13 5.52
N PRO A 102 -9.11 23.23 5.52
CA PRO A 102 -8.59 24.51 5.99
C PRO A 102 -8.29 24.42 7.49
N GLN A 103 -7.03 24.65 7.86
CA GLN A 103 -6.58 24.72 9.27
C GLN A 103 -7.30 25.78 10.11
N PHE A 104 -8.06 26.67 9.47
CA PHE A 104 -8.85 27.72 10.10
C PHE A 104 -10.32 27.62 9.67
N ALA A 105 -10.99 26.52 10.03
CA ALA A 105 -12.36 26.69 10.50
C ALA A 105 -12.24 27.45 11.84
N SER A 106 -12.14 28.77 11.75
CA SER A 106 -12.12 29.67 12.90
C SER A 106 -13.25 29.28 13.84
N GLU A 107 -13.01 29.44 15.14
CA GLU A 107 -13.92 29.12 16.26
C GLU A 107 -15.30 29.82 16.22
N ILE A 108 -15.76 30.34 15.08
CA ILE A 108 -16.99 31.12 14.96
C ILE A 108 -18.07 30.41 14.13
N ASN A 109 -17.77 29.39 13.31
CA ASN A 109 -18.77 28.81 12.40
C ASN A 109 -19.24 27.37 12.65
N TYR A 110 -18.75 26.69 13.69
CA TYR A 110 -19.32 25.38 14.06
C TYR A 110 -20.67 25.51 14.81
N LEU A 111 -20.86 26.62 15.54
CA LEU A 111 -22.11 26.89 16.27
C LEU A 111 -23.21 27.53 15.39
N SER A 112 -22.86 28.23 14.31
CA SER A 112 -23.83 28.85 13.40
C SER A 112 -24.51 27.82 12.47
N ILE A 113 -23.76 26.81 11.99
CA ILE A 113 -24.30 25.77 11.10
C ILE A 113 -25.22 24.80 11.87
N LYS A 114 -24.99 24.60 13.18
CA LYS A 114 -25.83 23.73 14.01
C LYS A 114 -27.21 24.33 14.34
N MET A 115 -27.35 25.67 14.30
CA MET A 115 -28.65 26.33 14.57
C MET A 115 -29.60 26.35 13.36
N HIS A 116 -29.11 26.27 12.12
CA HIS A 116 -30.01 26.21 10.95
C HIS A 116 -30.66 24.84 10.70
N PHE A 117 -30.09 23.76 11.23
CA PHE A 117 -30.70 22.42 11.12
C PHE A 117 -31.76 22.11 12.18
N LEU A 118 -31.82 22.86 13.29
CA LEU A 118 -32.81 22.63 14.36
C LEU A 118 -34.09 23.48 14.24
N GLN A 119 -34.21 24.36 13.24
CA GLN A 119 -35.45 25.14 13.01
C GLN A 119 -36.41 24.52 11.98
N ASN A 120 -36.07 23.38 11.37
CA ASN A 120 -36.90 22.74 10.33
C ASN A 120 -37.60 21.45 10.79
N PHE A 121 -37.69 21.18 12.10
CA PHE A 121 -38.38 20.00 12.66
C PHE A 121 -39.54 20.35 13.60
N HIS A 122 -40.19 21.50 13.39
CA HIS A 122 -41.51 21.77 13.96
C HIS A 122 -42.48 22.21 12.86
N SER A 123 -43.11 21.21 12.24
CA SER A 123 -44.39 21.31 11.54
C SER A 123 -45.09 19.97 11.65
#